data_AF-A0AAD5CE92-F1
#
_entry.id   AF-A0AAD5CE92-F1
#
_cell.length_a   1.000
_cell.length_b   1.000
_cell.length_c   1.000
_cell.angle_alpha   90.00
_cell.angle_beta   90.00
_cell.angle_gamma   90.00
#
_symmetry.space_group_name_H-M   'P 1'
#
loop_
_entity.id
_entity.type
_entity.pdbx_description
1 polymer ?
#
loop_
_entity_poly.entity_id
_entity_poly.type
_entity_poly.pdbx_seq_one_letter_code
_entity_poly.pdbx_strand_id
1 'polypeptide(L)'
;MMKQGMIECSVCHSKLVNPSAKTVSRAYDRHRSKFSKKQRALNVLLVVGDCMLVGLQPILVYMSKVDGKFKFSPVSVNFLTEFAKVIFAVIMLLIQARNQKIGEKPLLSVSSFVQAARNNVLLAVPAFLYAINNYLKFTMQLYFNPATVKMLSNLKVLVIAVLLKIVMKRRFSIIQWEALALLLIGISINQMRSLPEGSTAMGLPVAMGAYIYTFVFVTVPSMASVFNEYALKSQYDTSIYMQNLFLYGYGAIFNFLGIIATVIIKVLKETFFSPLAKVKEEENGVLELEPVQSNHRDTFVNIAAGANEEASHRVESDERRPLLPT
;
A
#
# COMPACT_ATOMS: atom_id res chain seq x y z
N MET A 1 8.83 -14.15 40.77
CA MET A 1 9.95 -13.24 40.40
C MET A 1 9.52 -12.35 39.23
N MET A 2 9.25 -11.06 39.47
CA MET A 2 9.20 -10.02 38.43
C MET A 2 9.80 -8.75 39.04
N LYS A 3 11.08 -8.48 38.71
CA LYS A 3 11.83 -7.31 39.15
C LYS A 3 11.14 -6.03 38.64
N GLN A 4 10.87 -5.11 39.54
CA GLN A 4 10.20 -3.83 39.26
C GLN A 4 11.12 -2.93 38.42
N GLY A 5 10.71 -2.62 37.20
CA GLY A 5 11.33 -1.60 36.33
C GLY A 5 11.05 -0.18 36.83
N MET A 6 11.71 0.22 37.91
CA MET A 6 11.83 1.61 38.36
C MET A 6 13.21 2.10 37.96
N ILE A 7 13.27 3.26 37.30
CA ILE A 7 14.51 3.94 36.94
C ILE A 7 14.76 4.96 38.06
N GLU A 8 15.91 4.88 38.72
CA GLU A 8 16.26 5.83 39.77
C GLU A 8 17.01 6.99 39.13
N CYS A 9 16.54 8.22 39.34
CA CYS A 9 17.24 9.40 38.87
C CYS A 9 18.56 9.54 39.64
N SER A 10 19.69 9.54 38.94
CA SER A 10 21.03 9.58 39.58
C SER A 10 21.33 10.87 40.34
N VAL A 11 20.54 11.92 40.15
CA VAL A 11 20.76 13.25 40.76
C VAL A 11 19.85 13.49 41.97
N CYS A 12 18.63 12.94 41.98
CA CYS A 12 17.65 13.20 43.05
C CYS A 12 17.06 11.94 43.69
N HIS A 13 17.56 10.75 43.34
CA HIS A 13 17.13 9.44 43.88
C HIS A 13 15.62 9.16 43.81
N SER A 14 14.90 9.94 42.99
CA SER A 14 13.46 9.73 42.79
C SER A 14 13.23 8.52 41.89
N LYS A 15 12.36 7.61 42.33
CA LYS A 15 11.99 6.40 41.59
C LYS A 15 10.97 6.75 40.52
N LEU A 16 11.41 6.79 39.27
CA LEU A 16 10.57 7.04 38.10
C LEU A 16 10.06 5.70 37.52
N VAL A 17 8.76 5.63 37.26
CA VAL A 17 8.13 4.44 36.66
C VAL A 17 8.48 4.41 35.17
N ASN A 18 9.03 3.29 34.67
CA ASN A 18 9.30 3.12 33.25
C ASN A 18 8.00 3.33 32.41
N PRO A 19 7.88 4.39 31.59
CA PRO A 19 6.59 4.86 31.07
C PRO A 19 5.97 3.96 30.00
N SER A 20 6.79 3.24 29.21
CA SER A 20 6.33 2.73 27.91
C SER A 20 5.34 1.54 28.00
N ALA A 21 5.57 0.59 28.91
CA ALA A 21 4.73 -0.62 28.98
C ALA A 21 3.61 -0.54 30.04
N LYS A 22 3.86 0.11 31.18
CA LYS A 22 2.89 0.18 32.29
C LYS A 22 1.76 1.19 32.04
N THR A 23 2.02 2.25 31.28
CA THR A 23 1.03 3.29 30.96
C THR A 23 -0.02 2.78 29.96
N VAL A 24 0.39 1.96 28.98
CA VAL A 24 -0.52 1.36 27.98
C VAL A 24 -1.51 0.38 28.63
N SER A 25 -1.05 -0.48 29.55
CA SER A 25 -1.94 -1.41 30.27
C SER A 25 -2.93 -0.67 31.18
N ARG A 26 -2.48 0.39 31.87
CA ARG A 26 -3.34 1.21 32.74
C ARG A 26 -4.49 1.89 32.01
N ALA A 27 -4.31 2.23 30.73
CA ALA A 27 -5.36 2.89 29.95
C ALA A 27 -6.56 1.99 29.63
N TYR A 28 -6.34 0.67 29.50
CA TYR A 28 -7.43 -0.29 29.33
C TYR A 28 -8.12 -0.59 30.66
N ASP A 29 -7.38 -0.66 31.76
CA ASP A 29 -7.95 -1.02 33.07
C ASP A 29 -8.69 0.16 33.75
N ARG A 30 -8.36 1.41 33.44
CA ARG A 30 -8.84 2.58 34.21
C ARG A 30 -10.16 3.19 33.72
N HIS A 31 -10.67 2.88 32.52
CA HIS A 31 -11.84 3.57 31.96
C HIS A 31 -13.01 2.63 31.59
N ARG A 32 -13.65 2.05 32.61
CA ARG A 32 -15.10 1.76 32.55
C ARG A 32 -15.88 2.95 33.12
N SER A 33 -15.60 4.15 32.62
CA SER A 33 -16.34 5.36 32.99
C SER A 33 -17.73 5.34 32.34
N LYS A 34 -18.78 5.65 33.11
CA LYS A 34 -20.14 5.86 32.59
C LYS A 34 -20.11 7.00 31.56
N PHE A 35 -20.00 6.67 30.27
CA PHE A 35 -20.01 7.67 29.21
C PHE A 35 -21.35 8.42 29.21
N SER A 36 -21.30 9.75 29.12
CA SER A 36 -22.50 10.57 28.94
C SER A 36 -23.26 10.14 27.69
N LYS A 37 -24.60 10.21 27.71
CA LYS A 37 -25.45 9.90 26.54
C LYS A 37 -25.00 10.69 25.30
N LYS A 38 -24.55 11.95 25.47
CA LYS A 38 -23.99 12.78 24.40
C LYS A 38 -22.71 12.19 23.79
N GLN A 39 -21.79 11.70 24.62
CA GLN A 39 -20.55 11.09 24.13
C GLN A 39 -20.82 9.77 23.41
N ARG A 40 -21.79 8.98 23.88
CA ARG A 40 -22.18 7.74 23.21
C ARG A 40 -22.79 8.03 21.83
N ALA A 41 -23.66 9.05 21.73
CA ALA A 41 -24.22 9.48 20.46
C ALA A 41 -23.13 9.99 19.49
N LEU A 42 -22.18 10.79 19.97
CA LEU A 42 -21.03 11.24 19.18
C LEU A 42 -20.21 10.05 18.66
N ASN A 43 -19.90 9.07 19.51
CA ASN A 43 -19.12 7.89 19.10
C ASN A 43 -19.85 7.10 18.00
N VAL A 44 -21.17 6.92 18.13
CA VAL A 44 -21.98 6.24 17.10
C VAL A 44 -21.96 7.03 15.80
N LEU A 45 -22.14 8.35 15.86
CA LEU A 45 -22.08 9.23 14.69
C LEU A 45 -20.72 9.14 13.98
N LEU A 46 -19.62 9.15 14.73
CA LEU A 46 -18.27 9.05 14.18
C LEU A 46 -18.05 7.70 13.48
N VAL A 47 -18.50 6.59 14.07
CA VAL A 47 -18.35 5.25 13.48
C VAL A 47 -19.21 5.13 12.21
N VAL A 48 -20.47 5.56 12.25
CA VAL A 48 -21.36 5.50 11.09
C VAL A 48 -20.83 6.40 9.96
N GLY A 49 -20.36 7.60 10.29
CA GLY A 49 -19.73 8.51 9.33
C GLY A 49 -18.48 7.91 8.68
N ASP A 50 -17.60 7.30 9.47
CA ASP A 50 -16.41 6.61 8.95
C ASP A 50 -16.78 5.45 8.03
N CYS A 51 -17.73 4.59 8.43
CA CYS A 51 -18.23 3.50 7.60
C CYS A 51 -18.77 3.98 6.25
N MET A 52 -19.55 5.07 6.25
CA MET A 52 -20.10 5.65 5.02
C MET A 52 -18.98 6.18 4.12
N LEU A 53 -18.08 7.01 4.66
CA LEU A 53 -16.99 7.62 3.89
C LEU A 53 -16.02 6.57 3.32
N VAL A 54 -15.63 5.57 4.13
CA VAL A 54 -14.77 4.46 3.70
C VAL A 54 -15.47 3.58 2.66
N GLY A 55 -16.79 3.42 2.76
CA GLY A 55 -17.61 2.71 1.77
C GLY A 55 -17.71 3.45 0.44
N LEU A 56 -17.91 4.78 0.48
CA LEU A 56 -18.03 5.67 -0.68
C LEU A 56 -16.71 5.87 -1.41
N GLN A 57 -15.58 5.92 -0.69
CA GLN A 57 -14.26 6.19 -1.27
C GLN A 57 -13.93 5.38 -2.54
N PRO A 58 -13.99 4.04 -2.56
CA PRO A 58 -13.67 3.26 -3.76
C PRO A 58 -14.65 3.51 -4.92
N ILE A 59 -15.91 3.82 -4.62
CA ILE A 59 -16.94 4.14 -5.64
C ILE A 59 -16.58 5.47 -6.31
N LEU A 60 -16.28 6.50 -5.52
CA LEU A 60 -15.88 7.82 -6.02
C LEU A 60 -14.57 7.73 -6.81
N VAL A 61 -13.59 6.95 -6.33
CA VAL A 61 -12.34 6.70 -7.07
C VAL A 61 -12.63 5.99 -8.40
N TYR A 62 -13.52 5.00 -8.41
CA TYR A 62 -13.91 4.32 -9.65
C TYR A 62 -14.58 5.27 -10.65
N MET A 63 -15.52 6.10 -10.19
CA MET A 63 -16.20 7.12 -11.02
C MET A 63 -15.24 8.19 -11.57
N SER A 64 -14.07 8.37 -10.96
CA SER A 64 -13.05 9.30 -11.46
C SER A 64 -12.23 8.77 -12.65
N LYS A 65 -12.42 7.50 -13.04
CA LYS A 65 -11.81 6.92 -14.24
C LYS A 65 -12.59 7.37 -15.48
N VAL A 66 -11.89 7.95 -16.44
CA VAL A 66 -12.43 8.26 -17.78
C VAL A 66 -11.73 7.33 -18.76
N ASP A 67 -12.49 6.57 -19.55
CA ASP A 67 -11.96 5.57 -20.50
C ASP A 67 -11.06 4.49 -19.86
N GLY A 68 -11.40 4.08 -18.63
CA GLY A 68 -10.65 3.06 -17.89
C GLY A 68 -9.28 3.51 -17.33
N LYS A 69 -8.87 4.76 -17.57
CA LYS A 69 -7.61 5.34 -17.10
C LYS A 69 -7.84 6.51 -16.15
N PHE A 70 -6.91 6.72 -15.22
CA PHE A 70 -6.88 7.92 -14.39
C PHE A 70 -6.15 9.03 -15.15
N LYS A 71 -6.81 10.17 -15.36
CA LYS A 71 -6.20 11.37 -15.98
C LYS A 71 -5.25 12.12 -15.03
N PHE A 72 -5.23 11.74 -13.75
CA PHE A 72 -4.40 12.36 -12.71
C PHE A 72 -3.36 11.38 -12.18
N SER A 73 -2.21 11.92 -11.74
CA SER A 73 -1.19 11.14 -11.04
C SER A 73 -1.66 10.82 -9.62
N PRO A 74 -1.74 9.54 -9.24
CA PRO A 74 -2.28 9.20 -7.91
C PRO A 74 -1.30 9.49 -6.77
N VAL A 75 -0.03 9.64 -7.10
CA VAL A 75 0.99 10.21 -6.22
C VAL A 75 0.61 11.65 -5.82
N SER A 76 0.13 12.46 -6.77
CA SER A 76 -0.31 13.83 -6.51
C SER A 76 -1.58 13.88 -5.65
N VAL A 77 -2.54 12.97 -5.88
CA VAL A 77 -3.75 12.87 -5.05
C VAL A 77 -3.42 12.49 -3.62
N ASN A 78 -2.49 11.55 -3.44
CA ASN A 78 -2.04 11.15 -2.12
C ASN A 78 -1.34 12.31 -1.39
N PHE A 79 -0.46 13.04 -2.09
CA PHE A 79 0.18 14.24 -1.54
C PHE A 79 -0.83 15.31 -1.13
N LEU A 80 -1.81 15.61 -1.99
CA LEU A 80 -2.87 16.58 -1.69
C LEU A 80 -3.72 16.15 -0.48
N THR A 81 -3.98 14.85 -0.35
CA THR A 81 -4.71 14.28 0.79
C THR A 81 -3.97 14.48 2.10
N GLU A 82 -2.65 14.24 2.12
CA GLU A 82 -1.83 14.46 3.31
C GLU A 82 -1.71 15.96 3.64
N PHE A 83 -1.57 16.82 2.63
CA PHE A 83 -1.57 18.26 2.82
C PHE A 83 -2.90 18.78 3.41
N ALA A 84 -4.03 18.29 2.90
CA ALA A 84 -5.35 18.63 3.43
C ALA A 84 -5.52 18.19 4.90
N LYS A 85 -5.00 17.02 5.29
CA LYS A 85 -5.01 16.56 6.69
C LYS A 85 -4.17 17.46 7.59
N VAL A 86 -3.01 17.92 7.12
CA VAL A 86 -2.17 18.86 7.87
C VAL A 86 -2.90 20.18 8.08
N ILE A 87 -3.51 20.75 7.02
CA ILE A 87 -4.32 21.97 7.13
C ILE A 87 -5.45 21.77 8.15
N PHE A 88 -6.17 20.66 8.04
CA PHE A 88 -7.26 20.34 8.97
C PHE A 88 -6.76 20.26 10.42
N ALA A 89 -5.63 19.60 10.68
CA ALA A 89 -5.03 19.52 12.01
C ALA A 89 -4.58 20.89 12.53
N VAL A 90 -4.01 21.76 11.68
CA VAL A 90 -3.65 23.13 12.05
C VAL A 90 -4.89 23.94 12.42
N ILE A 91 -5.95 23.90 11.61
CA ILE A 91 -7.21 24.61 11.91
C ILE A 91 -7.79 24.14 13.24
N MET A 92 -7.86 22.83 13.48
CA MET A 92 -8.36 22.28 14.74
C MET A 92 -7.49 22.69 15.93
N LEU A 93 -6.17 22.74 15.76
CA LEU A 93 -5.25 23.23 16.78
C LEU A 93 -5.50 24.72 17.09
N LEU A 94 -5.70 25.56 16.07
CA LEU A 94 -5.98 26.99 16.24
C LEU A 94 -7.30 27.23 16.97
N ILE A 95 -8.36 26.47 16.63
CA ILE A 95 -9.63 26.52 17.35
C ILE A 95 -9.46 26.10 18.80
N GLN A 96 -8.67 25.04 19.06
CA GLN A 96 -8.37 24.61 20.43
C GLN A 96 -7.59 25.68 21.20
N ALA A 97 -6.57 26.28 20.58
CA ALA A 97 -5.75 27.34 21.17
C ALA A 97 -6.60 28.57 21.53
N ARG A 98 -7.56 28.95 20.69
CA ARG A 98 -8.49 30.07 20.96
C ARG A 98 -9.41 29.80 22.14
N ASN A 99 -9.80 28.55 22.34
CA ASN A 99 -10.70 28.12 23.43
C ASN A 99 -9.96 27.72 24.71
N GLN A 100 -8.64 27.92 24.79
CA GLN A 100 -7.89 27.66 26.02
C GLN A 100 -8.28 28.65 27.11
N LYS A 101 -8.43 28.15 28.34
CA LYS A 101 -8.67 29.00 29.50
C LYS A 101 -7.43 29.83 29.79
N ILE A 102 -7.65 31.08 30.20
CA ILE A 102 -6.60 32.04 30.58
C ILE A 102 -5.80 31.42 31.74
N GLY A 103 -4.56 30.98 31.47
CA GLY A 103 -3.66 30.39 32.47
C GLY A 103 -2.95 29.08 32.07
N GLU A 104 -3.34 28.42 30.97
CA GLU A 104 -2.58 27.29 30.42
C GLU A 104 -1.39 27.76 29.59
N LYS A 105 -0.27 27.00 29.60
CA LYS A 105 0.91 27.31 28.78
C LYS A 105 0.48 27.48 27.31
N PRO A 106 0.92 28.54 26.61
CA PRO A 106 0.54 28.73 25.22
C PRO A 106 0.98 27.52 24.39
N LEU A 107 0.02 26.78 23.84
CA LEU A 107 0.25 25.64 22.94
C LEU A 107 1.07 26.04 21.70
N LEU A 108 1.08 27.33 21.37
CA LEU A 108 1.78 27.93 20.23
C LEU A 108 3.19 28.44 20.55
N SER A 109 3.69 28.30 21.78
CA SER A 109 5.09 28.64 22.06
C SER A 109 6.02 27.68 21.31
N VAL A 110 6.95 28.22 20.51
CA VAL A 110 7.90 27.45 19.70
C VAL A 110 8.72 26.48 20.56
N SER A 111 9.09 26.87 21.78
CA SER A 111 9.83 26.00 22.69
C SER A 111 9.00 24.80 23.18
N SER A 112 7.73 25.03 23.50
CA SER A 112 6.77 23.97 23.84
C SER A 112 6.51 23.05 22.65
N PHE A 113 6.42 23.61 21.44
CA PHE A 113 6.21 22.85 20.21
C PHE A 113 7.41 21.96 19.87
N VAL A 114 8.63 22.47 19.95
CA VAL A 114 9.86 21.70 19.69
C VAL A 114 10.04 20.60 20.74
N GLN A 115 9.76 20.89 22.01
CA GLN A 115 9.79 19.88 23.06
C GLN A 115 8.72 18.80 22.83
N ALA A 116 7.51 19.20 22.42
CA ALA A 116 6.45 18.27 22.06
C ALA A 116 6.84 17.42 20.84
N ALA A 117 7.49 17.99 19.82
CA ALA A 117 7.96 17.26 18.66
C ALA A 117 8.95 16.16 19.04
N ARG A 118 9.91 16.48 19.93
CA ARG A 118 10.90 15.51 20.45
C ARG A 118 10.25 14.39 21.26
N ASN A 119 9.32 14.73 22.14
CA ASN A 119 8.60 13.74 22.93
C ASN A 119 7.67 12.88 22.04
N ASN A 120 7.23 13.43 20.90
CA ASN A 120 6.30 12.80 19.96
C ASN A 120 6.96 12.11 18.76
N VAL A 121 8.29 11.90 18.78
CA VAL A 121 9.02 11.18 17.69
C VAL A 121 8.49 9.77 17.47
N LEU A 122 7.89 9.14 18.49
CA LEU A 122 7.29 7.80 18.36
C LEU A 122 6.16 7.77 17.31
N LEU A 123 5.49 8.91 17.03
CA LEU A 123 4.49 9.04 15.96
C LEU A 123 5.10 9.02 14.54
N ALA A 124 6.42 9.16 14.40
CA ALA A 124 7.07 9.05 13.10
C ALA A 124 6.98 7.61 12.54
N VAL A 125 7.01 6.59 13.39
CA VAL A 125 6.92 5.18 12.97
C VAL A 125 5.57 4.88 12.28
N PRO A 126 4.40 5.15 12.89
CA PRO A 126 3.13 4.96 12.21
C PRO A 126 2.97 5.89 11.01
N ALA A 127 3.47 7.14 11.06
CA ALA A 127 3.45 8.04 9.91
C ALA A 127 4.18 7.48 8.68
N PHE A 128 5.37 6.89 8.90
CA PHE A 128 6.14 6.23 7.84
C PHE A 128 5.39 5.03 7.26
N LEU A 129 4.83 4.18 8.11
CA LEU A 129 4.02 3.03 7.67
C LEU A 129 2.75 3.46 6.93
N TYR A 130 2.13 4.58 7.31
CA TYR A 130 1.01 5.17 6.58
C TYR A 130 1.43 5.70 5.21
N ALA A 131 2.60 6.32 5.08
CA ALA A 131 3.14 6.73 3.79
C ALA A 131 3.30 5.53 2.85
N ILE A 132 3.94 4.44 3.32
CA ILE A 132 4.07 3.20 2.54
C ILE A 132 2.69 2.63 2.17
N ASN A 133 1.77 2.55 3.13
CA ASN A 133 0.40 2.08 2.92
C ASN A 133 -0.33 2.87 1.84
N ASN A 134 -0.18 4.20 1.82
CA ASN A 134 -0.79 5.03 0.81
C ASN A 134 -0.26 4.73 -0.61
N TYR A 135 1.05 4.50 -0.76
CA TYR A 135 1.63 4.05 -2.03
C TYR A 135 1.14 2.66 -2.42
N LEU A 136 1.12 1.70 -1.48
CA LEU A 136 0.64 0.34 -1.73
C LEU A 136 -0.83 0.29 -2.16
N LYS A 137 -1.69 1.10 -1.52
CA LYS A 137 -3.11 1.22 -1.91
C LYS A 137 -3.26 1.64 -3.36
N PHE A 138 -2.44 2.58 -3.82
CA PHE A 138 -2.49 3.03 -5.18
C PHE A 138 -2.03 1.95 -6.17
N THR A 139 -0.85 1.38 -5.96
CA THR A 139 -0.33 0.27 -6.78
C THR A 139 -1.35 -0.86 -6.89
N MET A 140 -1.98 -1.22 -5.77
CA MET A 140 -2.99 -2.27 -5.73
C MET A 140 -4.25 -1.94 -6.56
N GLN A 141 -4.71 -0.68 -6.57
CA GLN A 141 -5.84 -0.23 -7.42
C GLN A 141 -5.51 -0.16 -8.91
N LEU A 142 -4.23 -0.08 -9.27
CA LEU A 142 -3.77 -0.01 -10.66
C LEU A 142 -3.62 -1.40 -11.29
N TYR A 143 -3.08 -2.37 -10.52
CA TYR A 143 -2.73 -3.70 -11.04
C TYR A 143 -3.75 -4.80 -10.72
N PHE A 144 -4.58 -4.63 -9.69
CA PHE A 144 -5.53 -5.66 -9.26
C PHE A 144 -6.98 -5.19 -9.41
N ASN A 145 -7.86 -6.14 -9.71
CA ASN A 145 -9.30 -5.89 -9.72
C ASN A 145 -9.73 -5.42 -8.31
N PRO A 146 -10.50 -4.32 -8.17
CA PRO A 146 -10.97 -3.81 -6.88
C PRO A 146 -11.64 -4.87 -5.99
N ALA A 147 -12.28 -5.90 -6.58
CA ALA A 147 -12.84 -7.02 -5.84
C ALA A 147 -11.77 -7.85 -5.10
N THR A 148 -10.67 -8.20 -5.78
CA THR A 148 -9.53 -8.94 -5.21
C THR A 148 -8.81 -8.11 -4.14
N VAL A 149 -8.60 -6.82 -4.38
CA VAL A 149 -8.00 -5.90 -3.39
C VAL A 149 -8.83 -5.83 -2.11
N LYS A 150 -10.15 -5.72 -2.26
CA LYS A 150 -11.09 -5.71 -1.15
C LYS A 150 -11.07 -7.04 -0.41
N MET A 151 -11.05 -8.18 -1.12
CA MET A 151 -10.91 -9.51 -0.51
C MET A 151 -9.67 -9.62 0.36
N LEU A 152 -8.51 -9.30 -0.20
CA LEU A 152 -7.23 -9.42 0.49
C LEU A 152 -7.13 -8.47 1.68
N SER A 153 -7.73 -7.29 1.58
CA SER A 153 -7.82 -6.32 2.68
C SER A 153 -8.60 -6.85 3.90
N ASN A 154 -9.43 -7.88 3.76
CA ASN A 154 -10.21 -8.41 4.87
C ASN A 154 -9.38 -9.29 5.82
N LEU A 155 -8.32 -9.91 5.32
CA LEU A 155 -7.33 -10.62 6.15
C LEU A 155 -6.63 -9.68 7.14
N LYS A 156 -6.63 -8.37 6.85
CA LYS A 156 -6.10 -7.31 7.72
C LYS A 156 -6.69 -7.39 9.13
N VAL A 157 -7.96 -7.75 9.26
CA VAL A 157 -8.63 -7.80 10.57
C VAL A 157 -7.96 -8.85 11.48
N LEU A 158 -7.58 -10.00 10.92
CA LEU A 158 -6.84 -11.03 11.65
C LEU A 158 -5.44 -10.53 12.05
N VAL A 159 -4.72 -9.92 11.10
CA VAL A 159 -3.36 -9.40 11.36
C VAL A 159 -3.37 -8.32 12.44
N ILE A 160 -4.36 -7.41 12.42
CA ILE A 160 -4.55 -6.41 13.49
C ILE A 160 -4.78 -7.10 14.83
N ALA A 161 -5.65 -8.12 14.92
CA ALA A 161 -5.92 -8.81 16.17
C ALA A 161 -4.66 -9.47 16.77
N VAL A 162 -3.86 -10.12 15.92
CA VAL A 162 -2.58 -10.72 16.33
C VAL A 162 -1.58 -9.64 16.76
N LEU A 163 -1.43 -8.56 15.99
CA LEU A 163 -0.53 -7.46 16.32
C LEU A 163 -0.94 -6.76 17.63
N LEU A 164 -2.24 -6.56 17.89
CA LEU A 164 -2.74 -6.02 19.16
C LEU A 164 -2.38 -6.94 20.34
N LYS A 165 -2.44 -8.26 20.15
CA LYS A 165 -2.03 -9.23 21.17
C LYS A 165 -0.52 -9.17 21.45
N ILE A 166 0.31 -9.05 20.41
CA ILE A 166 1.78 -9.05 20.54
C ILE A 166 2.31 -7.70 21.03
N VAL A 167 1.97 -6.61 20.32
CA VAL A 167 2.52 -5.26 20.54
C VAL A 167 1.94 -4.63 21.80
N MET A 168 0.62 -4.66 21.95
CA MET A 168 -0.06 -4.03 23.09
C MET A 168 -0.32 -5.00 24.25
N LYS A 169 0.12 -6.26 24.13
CA LYS A 169 -0.10 -7.32 25.13
C LYS A 169 -1.58 -7.49 25.52
N ARG A 170 -2.49 -7.22 24.57
CA ARG A 170 -3.94 -7.29 24.80
C ARG A 170 -4.37 -8.75 24.92
N ARG A 171 -5.18 -9.03 25.95
CA ARG A 171 -5.81 -10.36 26.12
C ARG A 171 -7.17 -10.34 25.42
N PHE A 172 -7.40 -11.33 24.57
CA PHE A 172 -8.69 -11.55 23.93
C PHE A 172 -9.37 -12.76 24.56
N SER A 173 -10.67 -12.66 24.83
CA SER A 173 -11.47 -13.79 25.33
C SER A 173 -11.74 -14.79 24.20
N ILE A 174 -12.09 -16.03 24.56
CA ILE A 174 -12.47 -17.06 23.60
C ILE A 174 -13.64 -16.56 22.72
N ILE A 175 -14.65 -15.94 23.34
CA ILE A 175 -15.80 -15.34 22.62
C ILE A 175 -15.35 -14.29 21.59
N GLN A 176 -14.31 -13.49 21.88
CA GLN A 176 -13.79 -12.50 20.92
C GLN A 176 -13.07 -13.15 19.74
N TRP A 177 -12.40 -14.29 19.96
CA TRP A 177 -11.80 -15.08 18.87
C TRP A 177 -12.88 -15.74 18.00
N GLU A 178 -13.94 -16.28 18.61
CA GLU A 178 -15.10 -16.80 17.88
C GLU A 178 -15.78 -15.72 17.05
N ALA A 179 -16.00 -14.53 17.62
CA ALA A 179 -16.57 -13.39 16.89
C ALA A 179 -15.67 -12.94 15.73
N LEU A 180 -14.35 -12.97 15.91
CA LEU A 180 -13.39 -12.68 14.84
C LEU A 180 -13.45 -13.74 13.73
N ALA A 181 -13.56 -15.02 14.08
CA ALA A 181 -13.73 -16.10 13.11
C ALA A 181 -15.02 -15.94 12.31
N LEU A 182 -16.15 -15.67 12.98
CA LEU A 182 -17.44 -15.40 12.33
C LEU A 182 -17.37 -14.20 11.38
N LEU A 183 -16.68 -13.13 11.77
CA LEU A 183 -16.47 -11.97 10.90
C LEU A 183 -15.69 -12.35 9.64
N LEU A 184 -14.60 -13.11 9.78
CA LEU A 184 -13.80 -13.55 8.63
C LEU A 184 -14.59 -14.48 7.69
N ILE A 185 -15.39 -15.39 8.25
CA ILE A 185 -16.27 -16.27 7.46
C ILE A 185 -17.30 -15.43 6.70
N GLY A 186 -18.02 -14.53 7.39
CA GLY A 186 -19.05 -13.69 6.76
C GLY A 186 -18.49 -12.83 5.63
N ILE A 187 -17.30 -12.25 5.83
CA ILE A 187 -16.62 -11.50 4.80
C ILE A 187 -16.20 -12.40 3.63
N SER A 188 -15.65 -13.59 3.89
CA SER A 188 -15.22 -14.53 2.85
C SER A 188 -16.38 -14.96 1.96
N ILE A 189 -17.54 -15.29 2.57
CA ILE A 189 -18.77 -15.65 1.85
C ILE A 189 -19.25 -14.51 0.95
N ASN A 190 -19.27 -13.28 1.46
CA ASN A 190 -19.70 -12.11 0.69
C ASN A 190 -18.86 -11.93 -0.58
N GLN A 191 -17.56 -12.20 -0.49
CA GLN A 191 -16.64 -11.93 -1.57
C GLN A 191 -16.57 -13.03 -2.64
N MET A 192 -16.86 -14.29 -2.28
CA MET A 192 -16.94 -15.38 -3.26
C MET A 192 -18.00 -15.12 -4.35
N ARG A 193 -19.08 -14.38 -4.01
CA ARG A 193 -20.10 -13.95 -4.98
C ARG A 193 -19.63 -12.88 -5.96
N SER A 194 -18.47 -12.26 -5.73
CA SER A 194 -17.96 -11.13 -6.52
C SER A 194 -16.82 -11.51 -7.47
N LEU A 195 -16.46 -12.79 -7.56
CA LEU A 195 -15.44 -13.28 -8.50
C LEU A 195 -16.08 -13.49 -9.88
N PRO A 196 -15.53 -12.92 -10.97
CA PRO A 196 -15.90 -13.31 -12.32
C PRO A 196 -15.55 -14.79 -12.53
N GLU A 197 -16.50 -15.58 -13.01
CA GLU A 197 -16.27 -16.95 -13.45
C GLU A 197 -15.32 -16.93 -14.67
N GLY A 198 -14.02 -17.12 -14.45
CA GLY A 198 -13.07 -17.33 -15.54
C GLY A 198 -11.75 -16.57 -15.43
N SER A 199 -10.86 -17.04 -14.56
CA SER A 199 -9.40 -16.89 -14.77
C SER A 199 -8.68 -17.88 -13.86
N THR A 200 -8.75 -19.15 -14.22
CA THR A 200 -7.89 -20.21 -13.68
C THR A 200 -6.52 -20.14 -14.36
N ALA A 201 -5.48 -20.47 -13.58
CA ALA A 201 -4.07 -20.63 -13.96
C ALA A 201 -3.25 -19.34 -14.18
N MET A 202 -2.70 -18.80 -13.08
CA MET A 202 -1.44 -18.05 -13.12
C MET A 202 -0.31 -18.98 -12.65
N GLY A 203 0.73 -19.13 -13.47
CA GLY A 203 1.84 -20.06 -13.25
C GLY A 203 2.55 -19.89 -11.90
N LEU A 204 3.07 -21.02 -11.39
CA LEU A 204 3.73 -21.19 -10.10
C LEU A 204 4.77 -20.10 -9.70
N PRO A 205 5.60 -19.53 -10.60
CA PRO A 205 6.55 -18.47 -10.22
C PRO A 205 5.91 -17.07 -10.07
N VAL A 206 4.79 -16.80 -10.75
CA VAL A 206 4.00 -15.56 -10.57
C VAL A 206 3.20 -15.61 -9.25
N ALA A 207 2.88 -16.82 -8.79
CA ALA A 207 2.15 -17.03 -7.54
C ALA A 207 2.95 -16.60 -6.30
N MET A 208 4.26 -16.92 -6.20
CA MET A 208 5.06 -16.54 -5.02
C MET A 208 5.19 -15.01 -4.85
N GLY A 209 5.45 -14.28 -5.94
CA GLY A 209 5.49 -12.81 -5.92
C GLY A 209 4.15 -12.21 -5.48
N ALA A 210 3.03 -12.76 -5.97
CA ALA A 210 1.70 -12.33 -5.58
C ALA A 210 1.38 -12.61 -4.10
N TYR A 211 1.80 -13.75 -3.55
CA TYR A 211 1.63 -14.05 -2.12
C TYR A 211 2.45 -13.11 -1.23
N ILE A 212 3.71 -12.86 -1.57
CA ILE A 212 4.57 -11.93 -0.82
C ILE A 212 3.98 -10.52 -0.87
N TYR A 213 3.58 -10.07 -2.05
CA TYR A 213 2.97 -8.75 -2.21
C TYR A 213 1.66 -8.62 -1.41
N THR A 214 0.82 -9.67 -1.44
CA THR A 214 -0.40 -9.74 -0.64
C THR A 214 -0.10 -9.68 0.86
N PHE A 215 0.91 -10.43 1.33
CA PHE A 215 1.32 -10.42 2.73
C PHE A 215 1.79 -9.04 3.17
N VAL A 216 2.63 -8.37 2.36
CA VAL A 216 3.07 -6.99 2.62
C VAL A 216 1.88 -6.03 2.64
N PHE A 217 0.97 -6.16 1.67
CA PHE A 217 -0.22 -5.33 1.54
C PHE A 217 -1.18 -5.46 2.73
N VAL A 218 -1.26 -6.62 3.37
CA VAL A 218 -2.09 -6.82 4.57
C VAL A 218 -1.34 -6.39 5.83
N THR A 219 -0.05 -6.71 5.92
CA THR A 219 0.75 -6.49 7.13
C THR A 219 1.09 -5.01 7.34
N VAL A 220 1.56 -4.28 6.32
CA VAL A 220 1.95 -2.86 6.46
C VAL A 220 0.80 -1.98 6.96
N PRO A 221 -0.41 -2.04 6.37
CA PRO A 221 -1.54 -1.23 6.83
C PRO A 221 -2.05 -1.63 8.21
N SER A 222 -1.92 -2.92 8.58
CA SER A 222 -2.25 -3.43 9.92
C SER A 222 -1.28 -2.88 10.96
N MET A 223 0.01 -2.94 10.63
CA MET A 223 1.11 -2.44 11.45
C MET A 223 0.95 -0.94 11.69
N ALA A 224 0.72 -0.15 10.64
CA ALA A 224 0.44 1.29 10.76
C ALA A 224 -0.69 1.57 11.76
N SER A 225 -1.80 0.83 11.67
CA SER A 225 -2.96 0.99 12.54
C SER A 225 -2.65 0.69 14.01
N VAL A 226 -1.95 -0.41 14.29
CA VAL A 226 -1.64 -0.84 15.66
C VAL A 226 -0.56 0.05 16.28
N PHE A 227 0.47 0.43 15.52
CA PHE A 227 1.47 1.37 16.00
C PHE A 227 0.90 2.77 16.21
N ASN A 228 -0.07 3.21 15.40
CA ASN A 228 -0.77 4.47 15.63
C ASN A 228 -1.55 4.43 16.95
N GLU A 229 -2.32 3.37 17.18
CA GLU A 229 -3.03 3.19 18.45
C GLU A 229 -2.07 3.13 19.64
N TYR A 230 -0.97 2.39 19.50
CA TYR A 230 0.08 2.31 20.51
C TYR A 230 0.73 3.68 20.80
N ALA A 231 1.05 4.44 19.75
CA ALA A 231 1.70 5.75 19.87
C ALA A 231 0.79 6.77 20.54
N LEU A 232 -0.45 6.89 20.06
CA LEU A 232 -1.46 7.79 20.64
C LEU A 232 -1.72 7.46 22.12
N LYS A 233 -1.72 6.17 22.45
CA LYS A 233 -1.87 5.66 23.82
C LYS A 233 -0.59 5.68 24.65
N SER A 234 0.57 5.98 24.08
CA SER A 234 1.81 6.13 24.85
C SER A 234 1.93 7.57 25.37
N GLN A 235 1.36 8.53 24.65
CA GLN A 235 1.54 9.97 24.86
C GLN A 235 0.28 10.66 25.41
N TYR A 236 -0.30 10.15 26.51
CA TYR A 236 -1.54 10.71 27.09
C TYR A 236 -1.47 12.18 27.50
N ASP A 237 -0.28 12.69 27.81
CA ASP A 237 -0.09 14.06 28.30
C ASP A 237 -0.23 15.11 27.18
N THR A 238 -0.20 14.70 25.91
CA THR A 238 -0.35 15.61 24.76
C THR A 238 -1.79 15.61 24.26
N SER A 239 -2.33 16.76 23.84
CA SER A 239 -3.67 16.81 23.25
C SER A 239 -3.75 16.00 21.95
N ILE A 240 -4.90 15.37 21.69
CA ILE A 240 -5.12 14.54 20.48
C ILE A 240 -4.87 15.36 19.20
N TYR A 241 -5.21 16.66 19.20
CA TYR A 241 -4.99 17.54 18.06
C TYR A 241 -3.50 17.78 17.78
N MET A 242 -2.68 17.98 18.82
CA MET A 242 -1.23 18.07 18.69
C MET A 242 -0.61 16.76 18.19
N GLN A 243 -1.09 15.62 18.71
CA GLN A 243 -0.63 14.31 18.24
C GLN A 243 -0.97 14.10 16.76
N ASN A 244 -2.19 14.45 16.34
CA ASN A 244 -2.60 14.38 14.93
C ASN A 244 -1.78 15.33 14.03
N LEU A 245 -1.45 16.53 14.52
CA LEU A 245 -0.59 17.46 13.78
C LEU A 245 0.80 16.86 13.52
N PHE A 246 1.43 16.26 14.54
CA PHE A 246 2.73 15.60 14.36
C PHE A 246 2.62 14.37 13.46
N LEU A 247 1.61 13.53 13.64
CA LEU A 247 1.39 12.35 12.82
C LEU A 247 1.24 12.72 11.33
N TYR A 248 0.37 13.69 11.02
CA TYR A 248 0.13 14.13 9.65
C TYR A 248 1.32 14.92 9.10
N GLY A 249 1.99 15.73 9.93
CA GLY A 249 3.21 16.45 9.56
C GLY A 249 4.35 15.51 9.16
N TYR A 250 4.66 14.52 9.99
CA TYR A 250 5.63 13.47 9.64
C TYR A 250 5.17 12.69 8.40
N GLY A 251 3.88 12.39 8.27
CA GLY A 251 3.30 11.73 7.10
C GLY A 251 3.53 12.53 5.81
N ALA A 252 3.29 13.84 5.83
CA ALA A 252 3.51 14.73 4.70
C ALA A 252 5.00 14.78 4.30
N ILE A 253 5.91 14.84 5.28
CA ILE A 253 7.36 14.79 5.05
C ILE A 253 7.76 13.47 4.37
N PHE A 254 7.31 12.32 4.89
CA PHE A 254 7.64 11.02 4.29
C PHE A 254 7.04 10.85 2.89
N ASN A 255 5.82 11.34 2.65
CA ASN A 255 5.23 11.30 1.32
C ASN A 255 6.01 12.18 0.34
N PHE A 256 6.41 13.39 0.74
CA PHE A 256 7.24 14.28 -0.06
C PHE A 256 8.61 13.67 -0.38
N LEU A 257 9.28 13.07 0.61
CA LEU A 257 10.53 12.33 0.40
C LEU A 257 10.34 11.15 -0.55
N GLY A 258 9.21 10.45 -0.48
CA GLY A 258 8.84 9.38 -1.42
C GLY A 258 8.72 9.89 -2.86
N ILE A 259 8.13 11.07 -3.06
CA ILE A 259 8.05 11.71 -4.39
C ILE A 259 9.46 12.01 -4.90
N ILE A 260 10.29 12.65 -4.10
CA ILE A 260 11.69 12.95 -4.47
C ILE A 260 12.43 11.66 -4.83
N ALA A 261 12.31 10.61 -4.02
CA ALA A 261 12.94 9.32 -4.28
C ALA A 261 12.47 8.71 -5.61
N THR A 262 11.17 8.74 -5.91
CA THR A 262 10.66 8.24 -7.20
C THR A 262 11.18 9.03 -8.40
N VAL A 263 11.29 10.36 -8.28
CA VAL A 263 11.87 11.20 -9.33
C VAL A 263 13.35 10.88 -9.52
N ILE A 264 14.12 10.76 -8.43
CA ILE A 264 15.54 10.41 -8.49
C ILE A 264 15.75 9.04 -9.13
N ILE A 265 14.98 8.02 -8.74
CA ILE A 265 15.07 6.68 -9.32
C ILE A 265 14.74 6.71 -10.81
N LYS A 266 13.72 7.48 -11.21
CA LYS A 266 13.36 7.64 -12.62
C LYS A 266 14.50 8.29 -13.41
N VAL A 267 15.05 9.39 -12.91
CA VAL A 267 16.20 10.07 -13.53
C VAL A 267 17.42 9.15 -13.59
N LEU A 268 17.73 8.42 -12.52
CA LEU A 268 18.84 7.47 -12.50
C LEU A 268 18.65 6.36 -13.53
N LYS A 269 17.42 5.84 -13.67
CA LYS A 269 17.10 4.81 -14.66
C LYS A 269 17.22 5.33 -16.10
N GLU A 270 16.71 6.52 -16.36
CA GLU A 270 16.81 7.16 -17.68
C GLU A 270 18.25 7.55 -18.02
N THR A 271 19.02 8.06 -17.06
CA THR A 271 20.40 8.51 -17.29
C THR A 271 21.41 7.37 -17.35
N PHE A 272 21.31 6.35 -16.49
CA PHE A 272 22.33 5.29 -16.40
C PHE A 272 21.94 3.99 -17.09
N PHE A 273 20.68 3.57 -16.99
CA PHE A 273 20.27 2.25 -17.50
C PHE A 273 19.74 2.31 -18.93
N SER A 274 19.14 3.43 -19.38
CA SER A 274 18.66 3.54 -20.76
C SER A 274 19.78 3.53 -21.80
N PRO A 275 20.96 4.16 -21.58
CA PRO A 275 22.06 4.05 -22.53
C PRO A 275 22.69 2.65 -22.53
N LEU A 276 22.80 2.00 -21.37
CA LEU A 276 23.33 0.64 -21.27
C LEU A 276 22.42 -0.42 -21.91
N ALA A 277 21.10 -0.24 -21.85
CA ALA A 277 20.16 -1.10 -22.55
C ALA A 277 20.25 -0.94 -24.07
N LYS A 278 20.41 0.30 -24.56
CA LYS A 278 20.64 0.58 -25.99
C LYS A 278 21.97 0.03 -26.49
N VAL A 279 23.05 0.17 -25.72
CA VAL A 279 24.36 -0.40 -26.07
C VAL A 279 24.28 -1.93 -26.13
N LYS A 280 23.53 -2.57 -25.23
CA LYS A 280 23.37 -4.03 -25.24
C LYS A 280 22.45 -4.54 -26.36
N GLU A 281 21.46 -3.75 -26.78
CA GLU A 281 20.67 -4.05 -27.99
C GLU A 281 21.46 -3.82 -29.27
N GLU A 282 22.30 -2.78 -29.36
CA GLU A 282 23.22 -2.57 -30.48
C GLU A 282 24.28 -3.69 -30.53
N GLU A 283 24.84 -4.11 -29.40
CA GLU A 283 25.83 -5.20 -29.35
C GLU A 283 25.21 -6.56 -29.74
N ASN A 284 23.97 -6.84 -29.32
CA ASN A 284 23.23 -8.03 -29.75
C ASN A 284 22.74 -7.94 -31.21
N GLY A 285 22.37 -6.76 -31.70
CA GLY A 285 21.94 -6.55 -33.09
C GLY A 285 23.10 -6.53 -34.09
N VAL A 286 24.29 -6.09 -33.68
CA VAL A 286 25.53 -6.18 -34.47
C VAL A 286 26.07 -7.61 -34.50
N LEU A 287 25.83 -8.42 -33.46
CA LEU A 287 26.16 -9.85 -33.48
C LEU A 287 25.27 -10.68 -34.43
N GLU A 288 24.08 -10.18 -34.78
CA GLU A 288 23.17 -10.81 -35.76
C GLU A 288 23.40 -10.34 -37.21
N LEU A 289 24.33 -9.41 -37.47
CA LEU A 289 24.58 -8.85 -38.82
C LEU A 289 26.00 -9.14 -39.33
N GLU A 290 26.16 -10.33 -39.93
CA GLU A 290 26.88 -10.70 -41.19
C GLU A 290 27.72 -12.02 -41.12
N PRO A 291 27.86 -12.79 -42.24
CA PRO A 291 27.48 -12.41 -43.60
C PRO A 291 26.43 -13.28 -44.29
N VAL A 292 25.75 -12.62 -45.23
CA VAL A 292 24.99 -13.26 -46.32
C VAL A 292 25.92 -14.18 -47.11
N GLN A 293 25.73 -15.49 -46.96
CA GLN A 293 26.35 -16.48 -47.82
C GLN A 293 25.63 -16.43 -49.18
N SER A 294 26.27 -15.80 -50.17
CA SER A 294 25.81 -15.80 -51.55
C SER A 294 25.62 -17.25 -52.01
N ASN A 295 24.38 -17.65 -52.28
CA ASN A 295 24.07 -18.95 -52.83
C ASN A 295 24.54 -18.99 -54.30
N HIS A 296 25.82 -19.30 -54.50
CA HIS A 296 26.41 -19.59 -55.79
C HIS A 296 26.98 -21.01 -55.74
N ARG A 297 26.09 -22.00 -55.54
CA ARG A 297 26.48 -23.41 -55.61
C ARG A 297 25.37 -24.39 -55.99
N ASP A 298 24.38 -23.97 -56.78
CA ASP A 298 23.34 -24.86 -57.35
C ASP A 298 23.25 -24.77 -58.89
N THR A 299 24.38 -24.68 -59.59
CA THR A 299 24.39 -24.71 -61.08
C THR A 299 25.56 -25.52 -61.67
N PHE A 300 26.09 -26.50 -60.94
CA PHE A 300 27.15 -27.38 -61.49
C PHE A 300 26.95 -28.89 -61.26
N VAL A 301 25.78 -29.33 -60.79
CA VAL A 301 25.52 -30.77 -60.56
C VAL A 301 24.45 -31.38 -61.50
N ASN A 302 23.76 -30.60 -62.33
CA ASN A 302 22.74 -31.13 -63.26
C ASN A 302 23.17 -31.27 -64.74
N ILE A 303 24.47 -31.33 -65.03
CA ILE A 303 24.97 -31.56 -66.42
C ILE A 303 25.53 -33.00 -66.62
N ALA A 304 25.52 -33.86 -65.61
CA ALA A 304 26.01 -35.24 -65.71
C ALA A 304 24.91 -36.33 -65.58
N ALA A 305 23.66 -36.01 -65.91
CA ALA A 305 22.58 -36.99 -66.02
C ALA A 305 21.81 -36.76 -67.33
N GLY A 306 22.55 -36.85 -68.44
CA GLY A 306 22.03 -36.79 -69.80
C GLY A 306 22.58 -37.96 -70.61
N ALA A 307 22.13 -39.17 -70.29
CA ALA A 307 22.20 -40.34 -71.17
C ALA A 307 21.23 -41.40 -70.66
N ASN A 308 20.41 -41.93 -71.56
CA ASN A 308 19.40 -42.99 -71.40
C ASN A 308 18.12 -42.59 -70.67
N GLU A 309 17.09 -42.21 -71.42
CA GLU A 309 16.09 -43.19 -71.88
C GLU A 309 15.11 -42.52 -72.87
N GLU A 310 15.15 -43.01 -74.10
CA GLU A 310 14.04 -42.89 -75.04
C GLU A 310 12.86 -43.70 -74.50
N ALA A 311 11.66 -43.12 -74.51
CA ALA A 311 10.50 -43.64 -75.24
C ALA A 311 9.16 -43.24 -74.59
N SER A 312 8.23 -42.93 -75.48
CA SER A 312 6.78 -43.12 -75.32
C SER A 312 5.91 -41.92 -74.92
N HIS A 313 5.41 -41.29 -75.98
CA HIS A 313 4.00 -40.95 -76.20
C HIS A 313 3.36 -39.71 -75.53
N ARG A 314 3.10 -38.74 -76.42
CA ARG A 314 1.92 -37.86 -76.56
C ARG A 314 0.71 -38.20 -75.69
N VAL A 315 0.02 -37.18 -75.16
CA VAL A 315 -1.24 -36.63 -75.71
C VAL A 315 -1.65 -35.35 -74.96
N GLU A 316 -2.12 -34.41 -75.76
CA GLU A 316 -2.67 -33.08 -75.56
C GLU A 316 -4.12 -33.09 -75.05
N SER A 317 -4.51 -32.10 -74.23
CA SER A 317 -5.86 -31.49 -74.09
C SER A 317 -5.91 -30.74 -72.76
N ASP A 318 -5.72 -29.43 -72.73
CA ASP A 318 -6.73 -28.38 -72.95
C ASP A 318 -7.83 -28.34 -71.86
N GLU A 319 -8.13 -27.11 -71.46
CA GLU A 319 -9.47 -26.61 -71.14
C GLU A 319 -9.77 -26.14 -69.69
N ARG A 320 -9.92 -24.81 -69.59
CA ARG A 320 -10.83 -23.98 -68.77
C ARG A 320 -10.55 -23.70 -67.28
N ARG A 321 -10.19 -22.42 -67.05
CA ARG A 321 -10.72 -21.59 -65.94
C ARG A 321 -12.02 -20.90 -66.38
N PRO A 322 -12.94 -20.61 -65.44
CA PRO A 322 -13.32 -19.20 -65.16
C PRO A 322 -13.41 -18.92 -63.64
N LEU A 323 -12.83 -17.84 -63.11
CA LEU A 323 -13.42 -16.51 -62.85
C LEU A 323 -14.55 -16.46 -61.79
N LEU A 324 -14.17 -16.11 -60.54
CA LEU A 324 -14.74 -15.09 -59.59
C LEU A 324 -16.27 -15.10 -59.27
N PRO A 325 -16.80 -14.20 -58.41
CA PRO A 325 -16.57 -14.00 -56.97
C PRO A 325 -17.88 -13.88 -56.14
N THR A 326 -17.80 -14.01 -54.81
CA THR A 326 -18.44 -13.13 -53.78
C THR A 326 -18.01 -13.61 -52.40
#